data_AF-A0A6S6VV19-F1
#
_entry.id   AF-A0A6S6VV19-F1
#
_cell.length_a   1.000
_cell.length_b   1.000
_cell.length_c   1.000
_cell.angle_alpha   90.00
_cell.angle_beta   90.00
_cell.angle_gamma   90.00
#
_symmetry.space_group_name_H-M   'P 1'
#
loop_
_entity.id
_entity.type
_entity.pdbx_description
1 polymer ?
#
loop_
_entity_poly.entity_id
_entity_poly.type
_entity_poly.pdbx_seq_one_letter_code
_entity_poly.pdbx_strand_id
1 'polypeptide(L)'
;MLQKSLQIVVLFWTLSAHLVSAVSYKYVITYGAGAYICHATVGIYINSSNPVTKAEITLQGAYCVTSNGASGETYDIPLNVESGIVAYINNLGPSSTRGDRGFEIGFNQAKQDLAGVTIIRMDPRVSFYTDPEGEPLGACSYRQGAVAFAQADGSALEPYSRCPVGSALIGSVGRWLICNIGCNRF
;
A
#
# COMPACT_ATOMS: atom_id res chain seq x y z
N MET A 1 36.65 -39.38 3.57
CA MET A 1 36.86 -37.96 3.19
C MET A 1 35.59 -37.32 2.63
N LEU A 2 34.85 -37.97 1.74
CA LEU A 2 33.63 -37.44 1.09
C LEU A 2 32.54 -36.90 2.05
N GLN A 3 32.31 -37.58 3.18
CA GLN A 3 31.27 -37.22 4.15
C GLN A 3 31.54 -35.88 4.88
N LYS A 4 32.81 -35.57 5.17
CA LYS A 4 33.20 -34.30 5.80
C LYS A 4 33.04 -33.12 4.82
N SER A 5 33.36 -33.35 3.56
CA SER A 5 33.15 -32.36 2.49
C SER A 5 31.66 -32.05 2.26
N LEU A 6 30.80 -33.07 2.31
CA LEU A 6 29.36 -32.90 2.15
C LEU A 6 28.73 -32.10 3.30
N GLN A 7 29.15 -32.38 4.55
CA GLN A 7 28.68 -31.63 5.73
C GLN A 7 29.10 -30.16 5.69
N ILE A 8 30.31 -29.84 5.24
CA ILE A 8 30.79 -28.46 5.11
C ILE A 8 30.00 -27.71 4.03
N VAL A 9 29.73 -28.35 2.89
CA VAL A 9 28.92 -27.74 1.81
C VAL A 9 27.49 -27.48 2.27
N VAL A 10 26.86 -28.41 2.98
CA VAL A 10 25.49 -28.22 3.51
C VAL A 10 25.45 -27.10 4.56
N LEU A 11 26.44 -27.03 5.46
CA LEU A 11 26.55 -25.94 6.44
C LEU A 11 26.75 -24.57 5.77
N PHE A 12 27.58 -24.49 4.73
CA PHE A 12 27.79 -23.25 3.98
C PHE A 12 26.53 -22.81 3.23
N TRP A 13 25.77 -23.75 2.67
CA TRP A 13 24.47 -23.48 2.04
C TRP A 13 23.41 -22.99 3.04
N THR A 14 23.32 -23.60 4.24
CA THR A 14 22.38 -23.13 5.27
C THR A 14 22.77 -21.78 5.88
N LEU A 15 24.08 -21.50 6.04
CA LEU A 15 24.57 -20.21 6.51
C LEU A 15 24.42 -19.10 5.46
N SER A 16 24.50 -19.46 4.16
CA SER A 16 24.31 -18.53 3.05
C SER A 16 22.83 -18.27 2.73
N ALA A 17 21.92 -19.14 3.17
CA ALA A 17 20.47 -18.93 3.05
C ALA A 17 19.93 -17.82 3.99
N HIS A 18 20.79 -17.21 4.83
CA HIS A 18 20.40 -16.18 5.79
C HIS A 18 20.71 -14.73 5.36
N LEU A 19 21.14 -14.45 4.12
CA LEU A 19 21.70 -13.13 3.79
C LEU A 19 21.12 -12.42 2.57
N VAL A 20 19.92 -12.80 2.12
CA VAL A 20 19.10 -11.93 1.27
C VAL A 20 17.69 -11.90 1.86
N SER A 21 17.52 -11.13 2.92
CA SER A 21 16.19 -10.78 3.40
C SER A 21 15.75 -9.55 2.61
N ALA A 22 14.92 -9.79 1.60
CA ALA A 22 14.21 -8.75 0.91
C ALA A 22 12.74 -9.14 0.95
N VAL A 23 11.91 -8.28 1.52
CA VAL A 23 10.50 -8.62 1.77
C VAL A 23 9.64 -7.85 0.78
N SER A 24 8.74 -8.59 0.11
CA SER A 24 7.76 -8.03 -0.80
C SER A 24 6.37 -8.27 -0.24
N TYR A 25 5.64 -7.18 -0.05
CA TYR A 25 4.31 -7.19 0.53
C TYR A 25 3.28 -6.73 -0.48
N LYS A 26 2.16 -7.46 -0.56
CA LYS A 26 1.03 -7.07 -1.40
C LYS A 26 0.01 -6.30 -0.57
N TYR A 27 -0.38 -5.13 -1.05
CA TYR A 27 -1.35 -4.27 -0.40
C TYR A 27 -2.43 -3.82 -1.37
N VAL A 28 -3.59 -3.47 -0.82
CA VAL A 28 -4.61 -2.70 -1.54
C VAL A 28 -4.81 -1.38 -0.83
N ILE A 29 -4.77 -0.32 -1.63
CA ILE A 29 -5.13 1.02 -1.20
C ILE A 29 -6.52 1.31 -1.77
N THR A 30 -7.46 1.60 -0.89
CA THR A 30 -8.79 2.06 -1.26
C THR A 30 -8.85 3.55 -1.09
N TYR A 31 -9.35 4.23 -2.12
CA TYR A 31 -9.47 5.68 -2.16
C TYR A 31 -10.75 6.08 -2.88
N GLY A 32 -11.21 7.31 -2.70
CA GLY A 32 -12.40 7.76 -3.38
C GLY A 32 -12.65 9.24 -3.26
N ALA A 33 -13.48 9.72 -4.17
CA ALA A 33 -13.97 11.08 -4.20
C ALA A 33 -15.27 11.12 -5.02
N GLY A 34 -16.18 12.02 -4.63
CA GLY A 34 -17.49 12.14 -5.28
C GLY A 34 -18.29 10.83 -5.20
N ALA A 35 -18.66 10.30 -6.36
CA ALA A 35 -19.52 9.12 -6.49
C ALA A 35 -18.75 7.79 -6.64
N TYR A 36 -17.42 7.79 -6.55
CA TYR A 36 -16.60 6.61 -6.86
C TYR A 36 -15.65 6.26 -5.73
N ILE A 37 -15.43 4.95 -5.59
CA ILE A 37 -14.39 4.33 -4.78
C ILE A 37 -13.54 3.50 -5.71
N CYS A 38 -12.23 3.62 -5.58
CA CYS A 38 -11.25 2.90 -6.37
C CYS A 38 -10.35 2.09 -5.46
N HIS A 39 -9.89 0.96 -5.98
CA HIS A 39 -9.01 0.02 -5.31
C HIS A 39 -7.80 -0.20 -6.19
N ALA A 40 -6.61 0.10 -5.68
CA ALA A 40 -5.36 -0.17 -6.38
C ALA A 40 -4.53 -1.18 -5.58
N THR A 41 -4.16 -2.26 -6.25
CA THR A 41 -3.30 -3.31 -5.70
C THR A 41 -1.86 -3.00 -6.04
N VAL A 42 -1.00 -3.00 -5.03
CA VAL A 42 0.43 -2.70 -5.16
C VAL A 42 1.28 -3.76 -4.48
N GLY A 43 2.43 -4.05 -5.08
CA GLY A 43 3.54 -4.71 -4.40
C GLY A 43 4.50 -3.66 -3.88
N ILE A 44 4.91 -3.76 -2.62
CA ILE A 44 5.93 -2.91 -2.01
C ILE A 44 7.12 -3.79 -1.66
N TYR A 45 8.27 -3.46 -2.25
CA TYR A 45 9.52 -4.14 -2.02
C TYR A 45 10.39 -3.31 -1.07
N ILE A 46 10.89 -3.96 -0.03
CA ILE A 46 11.77 -3.34 0.96
C ILE A 46 13.01 -4.22 1.10
N ASN A 47 14.17 -3.63 0.76
CA ASN A 47 15.45 -4.26 0.98
C ASN A 47 15.83 -4.12 2.46
N SER A 48 15.59 -5.16 3.26
CA SER A 48 15.91 -5.12 4.68
C SER A 48 17.40 -5.26 4.96
N SER A 49 18.15 -5.78 4.00
CA SER A 49 19.62 -5.91 4.08
C SER A 49 20.37 -4.58 3.90
N ASN A 50 19.70 -3.53 3.41
CA ASN A 50 20.26 -2.19 3.32
C ASN A 50 19.25 -1.13 3.80
N PRO A 51 19.46 -0.51 4.97
CA PRO A 51 18.52 0.44 5.55
C PRO A 51 18.41 1.77 4.81
N VAL A 52 19.33 2.06 3.90
CA VAL A 52 19.36 3.30 3.12
C VAL A 52 18.61 3.14 1.78
N THR A 53 18.34 1.91 1.35
CA THR A 53 17.58 1.66 0.12
C THR A 53 16.16 2.17 0.27
N LYS A 54 15.72 2.93 -0.73
CA LYS A 54 14.32 3.33 -0.82
C LYS A 54 13.47 2.09 -1.07
N ALA A 55 12.30 2.05 -0.43
CA ALA A 55 11.28 1.09 -0.80
C ALA A 55 10.87 1.32 -2.28
N GLU A 56 10.51 0.25 -2.95
CA GLU A 56 10.05 0.28 -4.35
C GLU A 56 8.60 -0.16 -4.42
N ILE A 57 7.87 0.34 -5.42
CA ILE A 57 6.46 0.07 -5.60
C ILE A 57 6.17 -0.42 -7.02
N THR A 58 5.34 -1.45 -7.12
CA THR A 58 4.82 -1.97 -8.39
C THR A 58 3.31 -1.97 -8.32
N LEU A 59 2.67 -1.32 -9.30
CA LEU A 59 1.22 -1.35 -9.46
C LEU A 59 0.80 -2.63 -10.19
N GLN A 60 -0.14 -3.39 -9.60
CA GLN A 60 -0.55 -4.71 -10.06
C GLN A 60 -1.98 -4.77 -10.62
N GLY A 61 -2.82 -3.81 -10.22
CA GLY A 61 -4.23 -3.74 -10.65
C GLY A 61 -4.89 -2.50 -10.09
N ALA A 62 -5.87 -1.95 -10.79
CA ALA A 62 -6.67 -0.84 -10.31
C ALA A 62 -8.05 -0.86 -10.96
N TYR A 63 -9.09 -0.67 -10.14
CA TYR A 63 -10.47 -0.58 -10.61
C TYR A 63 -11.27 0.36 -9.73
N CYS A 64 -12.36 0.91 -10.27
CA CYS A 64 -13.30 1.74 -9.53
C CYS A 64 -14.71 1.18 -9.58
N VAL A 65 -15.49 1.49 -8.55
CA VAL A 65 -16.90 1.15 -8.37
C VAL A 65 -17.66 2.37 -7.85
N THR A 66 -18.98 2.35 -7.92
CA THR A 66 -19.82 3.39 -7.33
C THR A 66 -19.75 3.34 -5.79
N SER A 67 -19.69 4.50 -5.14
CA SER A 67 -19.44 4.61 -3.69
C SER A 67 -20.61 4.14 -2.81
N ASN A 68 -21.83 4.09 -3.36
CA ASN A 68 -23.05 3.72 -2.63
C ASN A 68 -23.45 2.24 -2.78
N GLY A 69 -22.68 1.43 -3.50
CA GLY A 69 -22.73 -0.03 -3.37
C GLY A 69 -24.07 -0.71 -3.71
N ALA A 70 -24.77 -0.27 -4.74
CA ALA A 70 -25.73 -1.13 -5.42
C ALA A 70 -25.00 -1.78 -6.60
N SER A 71 -24.88 -3.11 -6.62
CA SER A 71 -24.25 -3.96 -7.66
C SER A 71 -23.91 -3.19 -8.93
N GLY A 72 -22.72 -2.60 -8.96
CA GLY A 72 -22.35 -1.58 -9.91
C GLY A 72 -21.27 -2.10 -10.84
N GLU A 73 -21.31 -1.63 -12.08
CA GLU A 73 -20.27 -1.84 -13.06
C GLU A 73 -18.90 -1.52 -12.43
N THR A 74 -17.95 -2.43 -12.67
CA THR A 74 -16.56 -2.24 -12.31
C THR A 74 -15.87 -1.57 -13.49
N TYR A 75 -15.13 -0.50 -13.21
CA TYR A 75 -14.41 0.26 -14.21
C TYR A 75 -12.92 0.03 -14.01
N ASP A 76 -12.31 -0.76 -14.87
CA ASP A 76 -10.87 -0.99 -14.85
C ASP A 76 -10.11 0.30 -15.19
N ILE A 77 -9.05 0.57 -14.44
CA ILE A 77 -8.22 1.76 -14.64
C ILE A 77 -6.89 1.33 -15.27
N PRO A 78 -6.51 1.90 -16.43
CA PRO A 78 -5.23 1.59 -17.06
C PRO A 78 -4.04 1.87 -16.13
N LEU A 79 -3.10 0.94 -16.05
CA LEU A 79 -1.96 1.01 -15.14
C LEU A 79 -0.74 1.63 -15.84
N ASN A 80 0.05 2.41 -15.09
CA ASN A 80 1.34 2.94 -15.50
C ASN A 80 1.32 3.78 -16.79
N VAL A 81 0.21 4.49 -17.03
CA VAL A 81 0.03 5.42 -18.14
C VAL A 81 -0.52 6.75 -17.63
N GLU A 82 -0.16 7.85 -18.28
CA GLU A 82 -0.56 9.20 -17.85
C GLU A 82 -2.08 9.41 -17.84
N SER A 83 -2.79 8.76 -18.77
CA SER A 83 -4.25 8.78 -18.85
C SER A 83 -4.92 7.82 -17.88
N GLY A 84 -4.18 7.08 -17.06
CA GLY A 84 -4.68 6.05 -16.15
C GLY A 84 -4.24 6.35 -14.72
N ILE A 85 -3.57 5.39 -14.09
CA ILE A 85 -3.01 5.55 -12.74
C ILE A 85 -1.53 5.17 -12.70
N VAL A 86 -0.75 6.02 -12.05
CA VAL A 86 0.68 5.81 -11.79
C VAL A 86 0.93 5.80 -10.29
N ALA A 87 1.63 4.78 -9.80
CA ALA A 87 2.03 4.67 -8.41
C ALA A 87 3.45 5.16 -8.18
N TYR A 88 3.69 5.73 -7.00
CA TYR A 88 5.00 6.19 -6.58
C TYR A 88 5.17 6.06 -5.07
N ILE A 89 6.42 6.17 -4.62
CA ILE A 89 6.79 6.14 -3.22
C ILE A 89 7.79 7.26 -2.90
N ASN A 90 7.50 8.02 -1.84
CA ASN A 90 8.37 9.10 -1.35
C ASN A 90 8.89 8.72 0.03
N ASN A 91 10.17 8.97 0.30
CA ASN A 91 10.73 8.79 1.63
C ASN A 91 10.26 9.97 2.52
N LEU A 92 9.71 9.69 3.71
CA LEU A 92 9.16 10.72 4.60
C LEU A 92 10.19 11.40 5.50
N GLY A 93 11.45 10.94 5.47
CA GLY A 93 12.54 11.52 6.25
C GLY A 93 13.38 10.44 6.91
N PRO A 94 14.31 10.82 7.81
CA PRO A 94 15.20 9.84 8.42
C PRO A 94 14.38 8.85 9.24
N SER A 95 14.92 7.63 9.35
CA SER A 95 14.32 6.60 10.19
C SER A 95 14.09 7.12 11.61
N SER A 96 13.08 6.57 12.31
CA SER A 96 12.86 6.88 13.72
C SER A 96 14.14 6.61 14.54
N THR A 97 14.20 7.05 15.79
CA THR A 97 15.33 6.70 16.69
C THR A 97 15.49 5.19 16.90
N ARG A 98 14.45 4.41 16.60
CA ARG A 98 14.47 2.94 16.60
C ARG A 98 14.93 2.33 15.28
N GLY A 99 15.12 3.14 14.23
CA GLY A 99 15.48 2.68 12.89
C GLY A 99 14.28 2.40 11.97
N ASP A 100 13.07 2.74 12.39
CA ASP A 100 11.85 2.52 11.60
C ASP A 100 11.86 3.37 10.33
N ARG A 101 11.45 2.82 9.19
CA ARG A 101 11.50 3.50 7.88
C ARG A 101 10.12 4.03 7.54
N GLY A 102 10.02 5.35 7.37
CA GLY A 102 8.77 6.01 6.97
C GLY A 102 8.73 6.29 5.48
N PHE A 103 7.65 5.90 4.80
CA PHE A 103 7.42 6.25 3.41
C PHE A 103 5.97 6.61 3.14
N GLU A 104 5.76 7.45 2.13
CA GLU A 104 4.47 7.81 1.59
C GLU A 104 4.27 7.06 0.28
N ILE A 105 3.15 6.36 0.18
CA ILE A 105 2.68 5.76 -1.05
C ILE A 105 1.66 6.73 -1.66
N GLY A 106 1.84 7.08 -2.93
CA GLY A 106 0.92 7.95 -3.65
C GLY A 106 0.53 7.39 -5.01
N PHE A 107 -0.68 7.74 -5.45
CA PHE A 107 -1.11 7.51 -6.82
C PHE A 107 -1.50 8.79 -7.51
N ASN A 108 -1.11 8.95 -8.76
CA ASN A 108 -1.70 9.97 -9.63
C ASN A 108 -2.67 9.26 -10.56
N GLN A 109 -3.97 9.29 -10.24
CA GLN A 109 -5.02 8.76 -11.11
C GLN A 109 -5.63 9.91 -11.91
N ALA A 110 -5.43 9.89 -13.22
CA ALA A 110 -6.08 10.81 -14.13
C ALA A 110 -7.60 10.62 -14.15
N LYS A 111 -8.30 11.67 -14.57
CA LYS A 111 -9.72 11.60 -14.89
C LYS A 111 -9.95 10.55 -15.97
N GLN A 112 -10.93 9.66 -15.79
CA GLN A 112 -11.38 8.72 -16.82
C GLN A 112 -12.71 9.18 -17.39
N ASP A 113 -12.77 9.36 -18.71
CA ASP A 113 -14.02 9.59 -19.44
C ASP A 113 -14.40 8.30 -20.16
N LEU A 114 -15.29 7.54 -19.56
CA LEU A 114 -15.84 6.28 -20.06
C LEU A 114 -17.24 6.53 -20.64
N ALA A 115 -17.79 5.56 -21.36
CA ALA A 115 -19.13 5.68 -21.94
C ALA A 115 -20.18 5.91 -20.82
N GLY A 116 -20.76 7.10 -20.78
CA GLY A 116 -21.79 7.48 -19.80
C GLY A 116 -21.28 7.72 -18.37
N VAL A 117 -19.97 7.64 -18.13
CA VAL A 117 -19.37 7.63 -16.79
C VAL A 117 -18.09 8.47 -16.80
N THR A 118 -18.02 9.46 -15.91
CA THR A 118 -16.79 10.21 -15.67
C THR A 118 -16.28 9.93 -14.26
N ILE A 119 -15.12 9.28 -14.16
CA ILE A 119 -14.40 9.11 -12.90
C ILE A 119 -13.45 10.30 -12.77
N ILE A 120 -13.62 11.07 -11.70
CA ILE A 120 -12.80 12.25 -11.46
C ILE A 120 -11.35 11.88 -11.15
N ARG A 121 -10.45 12.84 -11.34
CA ARG A 121 -9.04 12.73 -10.92
C ARG A 121 -8.97 12.49 -9.41
N MET A 122 -8.08 11.60 -8.98
CA MET A 122 -7.82 11.31 -7.57
C MET A 122 -6.32 11.16 -7.34
N ASP A 123 -5.84 11.73 -6.23
CA ASP A 123 -4.42 11.72 -5.89
C ASP A 123 -4.18 11.19 -4.47
N PRO A 124 -4.67 9.99 -4.11
CA PRO A 124 -4.61 9.48 -2.74
C PRO A 124 -3.17 9.34 -2.23
N ARG A 125 -2.97 9.60 -0.94
CA ARG A 125 -1.68 9.39 -0.25
C ARG A 125 -1.90 8.64 1.04
N VAL A 126 -1.01 7.69 1.30
CA VAL A 126 -0.96 6.94 2.56
C VAL A 126 0.46 6.96 3.07
N SER A 127 0.65 7.39 4.32
CA SER A 127 1.93 7.23 4.99
C SER A 127 1.98 5.86 5.66
N PHE A 128 3.18 5.30 5.76
CA PHE A 128 3.39 3.96 6.26
C PHE A 128 4.76 3.85 6.91
N TYR A 129 4.87 3.01 7.94
CA TYR A 129 6.14 2.74 8.60
C TYR A 129 6.44 1.24 8.60
N THR A 130 7.71 0.90 8.44
CA THR A 130 8.24 -0.43 8.77
C THR A 130 9.25 -0.35 9.89
N ASP A 131 9.49 -1.47 10.57
CA ASP A 131 10.64 -1.61 11.45
C ASP A 131 11.98 -1.65 10.64
N PRO A 132 13.14 -1.71 11.32
CA PRO A 132 14.44 -1.81 10.64
C PRO A 132 14.57 -3.03 9.73
N GLU A 133 13.89 -4.13 10.05
CA GLU A 133 13.85 -5.39 9.31
C GLU A 133 12.88 -5.35 8.11
N GLY A 134 12.13 -4.27 7.95
CA GLY A 134 11.19 -4.08 6.84
C GLY A 134 9.80 -4.67 7.12
N GLU A 135 9.51 -5.08 8.35
CA GLU A 135 8.19 -5.56 8.75
C GLU A 135 7.21 -4.40 8.91
N PRO A 136 5.95 -4.58 8.48
CA PRO A 136 4.93 -3.55 8.48
C PRO A 136 4.48 -3.18 9.90
N LEU A 137 4.66 -1.91 10.29
CA LEU A 137 4.08 -1.38 11.53
C LEU A 137 2.64 -0.91 11.32
N GLY A 138 2.32 -0.50 10.10
CA GLY A 138 0.97 -0.18 9.65
C GLY A 138 0.85 1.19 8.98
N ALA A 139 -0.29 1.41 8.34
CA ALA A 139 -0.59 2.67 7.67
C ALA A 139 -0.97 3.77 8.67
N CYS A 140 -0.66 5.01 8.33
CA CYS A 140 -1.13 6.23 8.99
C CYS A 140 -1.32 7.34 7.95
N SER A 141 -1.90 8.46 8.39
CA SER A 141 -2.06 9.69 7.60
C SER A 141 -2.66 9.45 6.21
N TYR A 142 -3.92 9.03 6.18
CA TYR A 142 -4.71 8.98 4.95
C TYR A 142 -5.03 10.40 4.47
N ARG A 143 -4.60 10.73 3.26
CA ARG A 143 -4.75 12.07 2.67
C ARG A 143 -5.25 11.98 1.24
N GLN A 144 -5.76 13.10 0.73
CA GLN A 144 -6.15 13.30 -0.67
C GLN A 144 -7.09 12.21 -1.21
N GLY A 145 -8.04 11.77 -0.38
CA GLY A 145 -9.04 10.78 -0.75
C GLY A 145 -8.64 9.33 -0.49
N ALA A 146 -7.48 9.04 0.13
CA ALA A 146 -7.22 7.70 0.67
C ALA A 146 -8.21 7.38 1.80
N VAL A 147 -8.74 6.16 1.81
CA VAL A 147 -9.81 5.74 2.72
C VAL A 147 -9.43 4.49 3.52
N ALA A 148 -8.75 3.53 2.90
CA ALA A 148 -8.23 2.36 3.59
C ALA A 148 -6.94 1.84 2.96
N PHE A 149 -6.14 1.15 3.77
CA PHE A 149 -4.92 0.47 3.36
C PHE A 149 -4.86 -0.87 4.08
N ALA A 150 -4.77 -1.97 3.33
CA ALA A 150 -4.79 -3.32 3.88
C ALA A 150 -3.79 -4.23 3.16
N GLN A 151 -3.16 -5.13 3.90
CA GLN A 151 -2.36 -6.23 3.35
C GLN A 151 -3.30 -7.25 2.71
N ALA A 152 -2.91 -7.85 1.58
CA ALA A 152 -3.87 -8.53 0.71
C ALA A 152 -3.76 -10.06 0.66
N ASP A 153 -4.92 -10.72 0.78
CA ASP A 153 -5.43 -11.83 -0.03
C ASP A 153 -6.83 -11.53 -0.64
N GLY A 154 -7.38 -10.33 -0.39
CA GLY A 154 -8.69 -9.87 -0.88
C GLY A 154 -9.83 -9.97 0.14
N SER A 155 -9.62 -10.63 1.29
CA SER A 155 -10.67 -10.86 2.30
C SER A 155 -10.95 -9.67 3.24
N ALA A 156 -10.06 -8.68 3.30
CA ALA A 156 -10.09 -7.63 4.33
C ALA A 156 -10.63 -6.27 3.85
N LEU A 157 -11.06 -6.15 2.59
CA LEU A 157 -11.53 -4.88 2.04
C LEU A 157 -13.02 -4.68 2.27
N GLU A 158 -13.35 -4.13 3.44
CA GLU A 158 -14.71 -3.71 3.75
C GLU A 158 -14.74 -2.27 4.25
N PRO A 159 -15.83 -1.53 3.97
CA PRO A 159 -16.05 -0.24 4.60
C PRO A 159 -16.05 -0.39 6.11
N TYR A 160 -15.31 0.47 6.80
CA TYR A 160 -15.34 0.52 8.25
C TYR A 160 -16.76 0.78 8.76
N SER A 161 -17.23 -0.04 9.70
CA SER A 161 -18.43 0.28 10.50
C SER A 161 -18.16 1.41 11.49
N ARG A 162 -16.89 1.58 11.91
CA ARG A 162 -16.37 2.67 12.74
C ARG A 162 -14.89 2.87 12.48
N CYS A 163 -14.38 4.09 12.68
CA CYS A 163 -12.95 4.33 12.57
C CYS A 163 -12.13 3.47 13.54
N PRO A 164 -10.91 3.05 13.15
CA PRO A 164 -10.02 2.31 14.04
C PRO A 164 -9.77 3.04 15.36
N VAL A 165 -9.52 2.29 16.43
CA VAL A 165 -9.28 2.84 17.77
C VAL A 165 -8.13 3.87 17.71
N GLY A 166 -8.32 5.01 18.38
CA GLY A 166 -7.35 6.11 18.38
C GLY A 166 -7.34 6.96 17.11
N SER A 167 -8.28 6.74 16.17
CA SER A 167 -8.45 7.53 14.95
C SER A 167 -9.73 8.36 15.00
N ALA A 168 -9.72 9.54 14.40
CA ALA A 168 -10.90 10.41 14.33
C ALA A 168 -11.62 10.26 12.98
N LEU A 169 -12.96 10.22 12.98
CA LEU A 169 -13.74 10.32 11.75
C LEU A 169 -13.62 11.75 11.20
N ILE A 170 -13.23 11.89 9.94
CA ILE A 170 -13.11 13.19 9.27
C ILE A 170 -14.04 13.36 8.06
N GLY A 171 -14.68 12.29 7.63
CA GLY A 171 -15.66 12.34 6.54
C GLY A 171 -16.04 10.96 6.02
N SER A 172 -16.72 10.91 4.89
CA SER A 172 -17.06 9.67 4.20
C SER A 172 -17.19 9.87 2.68
N VAL A 173 -17.02 8.78 1.93
CA VAL A 173 -17.31 8.70 0.49
C VAL A 173 -18.26 7.54 0.28
N GLY A 174 -19.54 7.86 0.03
CA GLY A 174 -20.62 6.89 0.08
C GLY A 174 -20.64 6.16 1.42
N ARG A 175 -20.55 4.82 1.38
CA ARG A 175 -20.51 3.98 2.59
C ARG A 175 -19.14 3.90 3.28
N TRP A 176 -18.09 4.47 2.70
CA TRP A 176 -16.73 4.35 3.23
C TRP A 176 -16.38 5.51 4.14
N LEU A 177 -15.94 5.21 5.36
CA LEU A 177 -15.50 6.22 6.34
C LEU A 177 -14.05 6.63 6.09
N ILE A 178 -13.79 7.93 6.10
CA ILE A 178 -12.45 8.51 6.07
C ILE A 178 -12.01 8.79 7.51
N CYS A 179 -10.97 8.09 7.94
CA CYS A 179 -10.45 8.19 9.29
C CYS A 179 -9.07 8.87 9.30
N ASN A 180 -8.88 9.87 10.16
CA ASN A 180 -7.58 10.43 10.43
C ASN A 180 -6.81 9.53 11.42
N ILE A 181 -5.77 8.88 10.91
CA ILE A 181 -4.89 7.99 11.68
C ILE A 181 -3.55 8.69 11.89
N GLY A 182 -3.26 9.15 13.11
CA GLY A 182 -1.98 9.81 13.39
C GLY A 182 -0.79 8.86 13.24
N CYS A 183 0.33 9.35 12.69
CA CYS A 183 1.57 8.56 12.63
C CYS A 183 2.31 8.47 13.98
N ASN A 184 1.95 9.30 14.96
CA ASN A 184 2.57 9.36 16.30
C ASN A 184 2.44 8.06 17.11
N ARG A 185 1.67 7.09 16.63
CA ARG A 185 1.48 5.78 17.27
C ARG A 185 2.61 4.79 16.96
N PHE A 186 3.48 5.13 16.01
CA PHE A 186 4.60 4.33 15.54
C PHE A 186 5.91 4.94 16.01
#